data_AF-A0A418JG65-F1
#
_entry.id   AF-A0A418JG65-F1
#
_cell.length_a   1.000
_cell.length_b   1.000
_cell.length_c   1.000
_cell.angle_alpha   90.00
_cell.angle_beta   90.00
_cell.angle_gamma   90.00
#
_symmetry.space_group_name_H-M   'P 1'
#
loop_
_entity.id
_entity.type
_entity.pdbx_description
1 polymer ?
#
loop_
_entity_poly.entity_id
_entity_poly.type
_entity_poly.pdbx_seq_one_letter_code
_entity_poly.pdbx_strand_id
1 'polypeptide(L)'
;MYKNNHANHSNHLENHDLDNFSKTGYSNSRLDAHTVCISDPKLSFDAMTIVGNLNRDNAQALSKFMSVEPQIRLWDILQTKFKAKALQEKVYIEYDKVKADSWDRRNMRIEFNP
;
A
#
# COMPACT_ATOMS: atom_id res chain seq x y z
N MET A 1 -56.31 49.24 39.86
CA MET A 1 -56.89 49.90 38.67
C MET A 1 -56.29 49.27 37.43
N TYR A 2 -57.21 48.77 36.57
CA TYR A 2 -57.15 48.16 35.24
C TYR A 2 -55.96 47.29 34.77
N LYS A 3 -56.33 46.03 34.51
CA LYS A 3 -55.60 44.94 33.85
C LYS A 3 -56.15 44.85 32.42
N ASN A 4 -55.29 44.99 31.40
CA ASN A 4 -55.66 44.78 29.99
C ASN A 4 -55.49 43.29 29.65
N ASN A 5 -56.60 42.56 29.52
CA ASN A 5 -56.62 41.21 28.97
C ASN A 5 -57.31 41.27 27.60
N HIS A 6 -56.53 41.14 26.52
CA HIS A 6 -57.08 40.87 25.19
C HIS A 6 -57.50 39.41 25.09
N ALA A 7 -58.69 39.20 24.53
CA ALA A 7 -59.46 37.96 24.54
C ALA A 7 -58.85 36.85 23.66
N ASN A 8 -58.83 35.63 24.20
CA ASN A 8 -58.76 34.39 23.41
C ASN A 8 -60.20 33.90 23.22
N HIS A 9 -60.67 33.90 21.98
CA HIS A 9 -61.97 33.34 21.64
C HIS A 9 -61.89 31.82 21.48
N SER A 10 -62.65 31.16 22.35
CA SER A 10 -63.10 29.77 22.29
C SER A 10 -63.76 29.43 20.96
N ASN A 11 -63.60 28.19 20.46
CA ASN A 11 -64.71 27.23 20.37
C ASN A 11 -64.23 25.85 19.89
N HIS A 12 -64.28 24.92 20.85
CA HIS A 12 -64.71 23.54 20.77
C HIS A 12 -65.29 23.12 19.39
N LEU A 13 -64.65 22.13 18.76
CA LEU A 13 -65.22 21.34 17.67
C LEU A 13 -65.17 19.86 18.08
N GLU A 14 -66.31 19.21 17.88
CA GLU A 14 -66.72 17.92 18.42
C GLU A 14 -65.76 16.77 18.11
N ASN A 15 -65.50 15.94 19.12
CA ASN A 15 -64.96 14.60 18.93
C ASN A 15 -66.08 13.72 18.35
N HIS A 16 -65.88 13.24 17.13
CA HIS A 16 -66.59 12.10 16.60
C HIS A 16 -65.57 11.01 16.28
N ASP A 17 -65.75 9.89 16.97
CA ASP A 17 -64.97 8.66 16.88
C ASP A 17 -64.82 8.19 15.43
N LEU A 18 -63.58 8.17 14.95
CA LEU A 18 -63.14 7.20 13.95
C LEU A 18 -61.79 6.66 14.42
N ASP A 19 -61.90 5.64 15.27
CA ASP A 19 -60.91 4.57 15.41
C ASP A 19 -60.41 4.16 14.02
N ASN A 20 -59.21 4.61 13.67
CA ASN A 20 -58.13 3.84 13.05
C ASN A 20 -57.11 4.81 12.43
N PHE A 21 -56.46 5.65 13.24
CA PHE A 21 -55.22 6.29 12.80
C PHE A 21 -54.17 5.20 12.72
N SER A 22 -54.04 4.60 11.52
CA SER A 22 -52.86 3.82 11.16
C SER A 22 -51.66 4.64 11.59
N LYS A 23 -50.85 4.13 12.51
CA LYS A 23 -49.61 4.78 12.93
C LYS A 23 -48.71 4.91 11.70
N THR A 24 -48.87 5.95 10.90
CA THR A 24 -47.83 6.41 9.98
C THR A 24 -46.85 7.21 10.81
N GLY A 25 -46.22 6.50 11.76
CA GLY A 25 -45.04 6.98 12.45
C GLY A 25 -43.96 7.11 11.40
N TYR A 26 -43.79 8.32 10.88
CA TYR A 26 -42.62 8.70 10.12
C TYR A 26 -41.41 8.60 11.06
N SER A 27 -40.83 7.40 11.13
CA SER A 27 -39.55 7.15 11.77
C SER A 27 -38.46 7.90 11.02
N ASN A 28 -38.05 9.06 11.54
CA ASN A 28 -36.84 9.76 11.08
C ASN A 28 -35.58 9.16 11.71
N SER A 29 -35.46 7.83 11.71
CA SER A 29 -34.26 7.14 12.17
C SER A 29 -33.17 7.29 11.12
N ARG A 30 -32.43 8.41 11.14
CA ARG A 30 -31.16 8.56 10.41
C ARG A 30 -29.99 7.94 11.19
N LEU A 31 -30.21 6.75 11.75
CA LEU A 31 -29.19 5.99 12.48
C LEU A 31 -28.83 4.75 11.70
N ASP A 32 -28.48 4.95 10.43
CA ASP A 32 -27.68 4.00 9.69
C ASP A 32 -26.42 4.75 9.26
N ALA A 33 -25.37 4.59 10.05
CA ALA A 33 -24.05 5.01 9.63
C ALA A 33 -23.69 4.11 8.45
N HIS A 34 -23.83 4.62 7.23
CA HIS A 34 -23.40 3.91 6.03
C HIS A 34 -21.94 3.51 6.22
N THR A 35 -21.72 2.24 6.54
CA THR A 35 -20.38 1.70 6.70
C THR A 35 -19.89 1.47 5.29
N VAL A 36 -19.26 2.48 4.70
CA VAL A 36 -18.51 2.29 3.45
C VAL A 36 -17.54 1.16 3.74
N CYS A 37 -17.60 0.07 2.97
CA CYS A 37 -16.68 -1.05 3.09
C CYS A 37 -15.25 -0.50 3.13
N ILE A 38 -14.63 -0.47 4.31
CA ILE A 38 -13.22 -0.14 4.44
C ILE A 38 -12.50 -1.32 3.82
N SER A 39 -11.96 -1.13 2.62
CA SER A 39 -11.10 -2.12 2.00
C SER A 39 -9.87 -2.30 2.89
N ASP A 40 -9.52 -3.56 3.17
CA ASP A 40 -8.28 -3.93 3.84
C ASP A 40 -7.30 -4.42 2.77
N PRO A 41 -6.59 -3.50 2.07
CA PRO A 41 -5.73 -3.88 0.96
C PRO A 41 -4.54 -4.68 1.48
N LYS A 42 -4.21 -5.76 0.76
CA LYS A 42 -2.99 -6.51 1.03
C LYS A 42 -1.78 -5.65 0.66
N LEU A 43 -1.02 -5.23 1.67
CA LEU A 43 0.24 -4.50 1.50
C LEU A 43 1.41 -5.48 1.41
N SER A 44 2.21 -5.37 0.36
CA SER A 44 3.43 -6.17 0.17
C SER A 44 4.48 -5.36 -0.59
N PHE A 45 5.75 -5.71 -0.44
CA PHE A 45 6.81 -5.19 -1.29
C PHE A 45 6.88 -6.03 -2.56
N ASP A 46 6.95 -5.36 -3.72
CA ASP A 46 6.98 -6.03 -5.04
C ASP A 46 8.38 -5.98 -5.70
N ALA A 47 9.30 -5.19 -5.14
CA ALA A 47 10.67 -5.11 -5.61
C ALA A 47 11.59 -4.58 -4.52
N MET A 48 12.77 -5.17 -4.42
CA MET A 48 13.86 -4.73 -3.55
C MET A 48 15.16 -4.67 -4.34
N THR A 49 15.89 -3.58 -4.14
CA THR A 49 17.24 -3.39 -4.67
C THR A 49 18.20 -3.10 -3.54
N ILE A 50 19.17 -3.98 -3.33
CA ILE A 50 20.24 -3.80 -2.35
C ILE A 50 21.48 -3.32 -3.10
N VAL A 51 22.05 -2.20 -2.67
CA VAL A 51 23.24 -1.60 -3.29
C VAL A 51 24.37 -1.57 -2.26
N GLY A 52 25.58 -1.96 -2.66
CA GLY A 52 26.73 -2.04 -1.78
C GLY A 52 28.06 -1.91 -2.50
N ASN A 53 29.14 -1.92 -1.73
CA ASN A 53 30.49 -1.99 -2.28
C ASN A 53 31.07 -3.38 -2.06
N LEU A 54 31.61 -3.94 -3.13
CA LEU A 54 32.41 -5.14 -3.13
C LEU A 54 33.85 -4.76 -3.46
N ASN A 55 34.79 -5.16 -2.60
CA ASN A 55 36.20 -4.97 -2.87
C ASN A 55 36.67 -5.90 -4.00
N ARG A 56 37.86 -5.65 -4.54
CA ARG A 56 38.38 -6.39 -5.71
C ARG A 56 38.52 -7.90 -5.43
N ASP A 57 39.06 -8.25 -4.27
CA ASP A 57 39.37 -9.65 -3.96
C ASP A 57 38.09 -10.46 -3.71
N ASN A 58 37.09 -9.88 -3.03
CA ASN A 58 35.77 -10.47 -2.85
C ASN A 58 34.99 -10.54 -4.18
N ALA A 59 35.12 -9.55 -5.07
CA ALA A 59 34.52 -9.60 -6.39
C ALA A 59 35.08 -10.77 -7.22
N GLN A 60 36.39 -10.99 -7.16
CA GLN A 60 37.02 -12.13 -7.82
C GLN A 60 36.60 -13.46 -7.19
N ALA A 61 36.54 -13.55 -5.85
CA ALA A 61 36.09 -14.74 -5.15
C ALA A 61 34.62 -15.08 -5.47
N LEU A 62 33.74 -14.07 -5.47
CA LEU A 62 32.33 -14.23 -5.78
C LEU A 62 32.10 -14.65 -7.24
N SER A 63 32.80 -14.02 -8.18
CA SER A 63 32.73 -14.42 -9.59
C SER A 63 33.21 -15.86 -9.79
N LYS A 64 34.30 -16.28 -9.13
CA LYS A 64 34.77 -17.67 -9.18
C LYS A 64 33.75 -18.66 -8.61
N PHE A 65 33.12 -18.32 -7.48
CA PHE A 65 32.06 -19.13 -6.89
C PHE A 65 30.88 -19.32 -7.86
N MET A 66 30.41 -18.22 -8.46
CA MET A 66 29.28 -18.24 -9.40
C MET A 66 29.59 -19.00 -10.69
N SER A 67 30.85 -19.04 -11.14
CA SER A 67 31.25 -19.79 -12.34
C SER A 67 31.16 -21.31 -12.16
N VAL A 68 31.21 -21.82 -10.93
CA VAL A 68 31.19 -23.27 -10.64
C VAL A 68 29.76 -23.75 -10.38
N GLU A 69 28.87 -22.88 -9.90
CA GLU A 69 27.49 -23.21 -9.57
C GLU A 69 26.61 -23.24 -10.84
N PRO A 70 26.18 -24.41 -11.33
CA PRO A 70 25.40 -24.51 -12.58
C PRO A 70 24.02 -23.85 -12.49
N GLN A 71 23.50 -23.62 -11.28
CA GLN A 71 22.22 -22.93 -11.07
C GLN A 71 22.32 -21.41 -11.20
N ILE A 72 23.54 -20.87 -11.29
CA ILE A 72 23.78 -19.44 -11.46
C ILE A 72 24.22 -19.19 -12.90
N ARG A 73 23.45 -18.36 -13.61
CA ARG A 73 23.84 -17.90 -14.94
C ARG A 73 24.73 -16.69 -14.79
N LEU A 74 25.98 -16.80 -15.22
CA LEU A 74 26.98 -15.73 -15.18
C LEU A 74 27.33 -15.26 -16.61
N TRP A 75 27.36 -13.94 -16.85
CA TRP A 75 27.72 -13.35 -18.14
C TRP A 75 28.37 -11.96 -17.98
N ASP A 76 28.79 -11.35 -19.10
CA ASP A 76 29.54 -10.08 -19.14
C ASP A 76 30.78 -10.08 -18.22
N ILE A 77 31.48 -11.22 -18.14
CA ILE A 77 32.59 -11.43 -17.19
C ILE A 77 33.85 -10.71 -17.68
N LEU A 78 34.24 -9.68 -16.96
CA LEU A 78 35.51 -8.96 -17.09
C LEU A 78 36.16 -8.84 -15.70
N GLN A 79 37.40 -8.37 -15.63
CA GLN A 79 38.08 -8.20 -14.33
C GLN A 79 37.37 -7.19 -13.41
N THR A 80 36.69 -6.19 -13.97
CA THR A 80 36.04 -5.10 -13.24
C THR A 80 34.51 -5.13 -13.33
N LYS A 81 33.94 -6.17 -13.92
CA LYS A 81 32.51 -6.26 -14.19
C LYS A 81 32.05 -7.71 -14.29
N PHE A 82 30.88 -8.00 -13.75
CA PHE A 82 30.15 -9.22 -14.07
C PHE A 82 28.65 -9.01 -13.84
N LYS A 83 27.84 -9.85 -14.48
CA LYS A 83 26.41 -9.94 -14.22
C LYS A 83 26.03 -11.39 -13.98
N ALA A 84 25.12 -11.59 -13.04
CA ALA A 84 24.61 -12.91 -12.75
C ALA A 84 23.10 -12.89 -12.56
N LYS A 85 22.49 -14.05 -12.79
CA LYS A 85 21.15 -14.38 -12.33
C LYS A 85 21.19 -15.68 -11.55
N ALA A 86 20.56 -15.66 -10.38
CA ALA A 86 20.52 -16.78 -9.45
C ALA A 86 19.07 -17.09 -9.07
N LEU A 87 18.88 -18.21 -8.35
CA LEU A 87 17.59 -18.67 -7.85
C LEU A 87 16.52 -18.73 -8.95
N GLN A 88 16.80 -19.49 -10.02
CA GLN A 88 15.89 -19.64 -11.18
C GLN A 88 15.56 -18.29 -11.84
N GLU A 89 16.59 -17.47 -12.05
CA GLU A 89 16.47 -16.14 -12.68
C GLU A 89 15.67 -15.09 -11.88
N LYS A 90 15.33 -15.37 -10.61
CA LYS A 90 14.58 -14.45 -9.72
C LYS A 90 15.42 -13.35 -9.11
N VAL A 91 16.73 -13.56 -8.97
CA VAL A 91 17.66 -12.58 -8.41
C VAL A 91 18.64 -12.14 -9.48
N TYR A 92 18.68 -10.84 -9.75
CA TYR A 92 19.69 -10.22 -10.62
C TYR A 92 20.81 -9.63 -9.77
N ILE A 93 22.06 -9.87 -10.19
CA ILE A 93 23.25 -9.36 -9.52
C ILE A 93 24.12 -8.67 -10.56
N GLU A 94 24.56 -7.45 -10.25
CA GLU A 94 25.47 -6.68 -11.08
C GLU A 94 26.61 -6.14 -10.23
N TYR A 95 27.82 -6.31 -10.73
CA TYR A 95 29.01 -5.64 -10.23
C TYR A 95 29.66 -4.91 -11.40
N ASP A 96 29.93 -3.61 -11.23
CA ASP A 96 30.64 -2.79 -12.20
C ASP A 96 31.45 -1.71 -11.48
N LYS A 97 32.75 -1.97 -11.35
CA LYS A 97 33.66 -1.04 -10.66
C LYS A 97 33.90 0.23 -11.46
N VAL A 98 34.17 0.10 -12.76
CA VAL A 98 34.55 1.25 -13.61
C VAL A 98 33.40 2.24 -13.70
N LYS A 99 32.18 1.74 -13.94
CA LYS A 99 30.99 2.57 -13.97
C LYS A 99 30.73 3.21 -12.61
N ALA A 100 30.84 2.46 -11.52
CA ALA A 100 30.61 3.01 -10.19
C ALA A 100 31.60 4.13 -9.84
N ASP A 101 32.89 3.92 -10.08
CA ASP A 101 33.94 4.92 -9.85
C ASP A 101 33.71 6.17 -10.72
N SER A 102 33.26 6.00 -11.97
CA SER A 102 32.96 7.12 -12.89
C SER A 102 31.83 8.02 -12.41
N TRP A 103 30.91 7.49 -11.60
CA TRP A 103 29.74 8.22 -11.10
C TRP A 103 29.82 8.50 -9.60
N ASP A 104 30.94 8.17 -8.95
CA ASP A 104 31.11 8.19 -7.48
C ASP A 104 29.96 7.48 -6.74
N ARG A 105 29.66 6.24 -7.17
CA ARG A 105 28.57 5.42 -6.64
C ARG A 105 29.07 4.09 -6.09
N ARG A 106 28.14 3.36 -5.47
CA ARG A 106 28.37 1.99 -5.03
C ARG A 106 28.47 1.03 -6.22
N ASN A 107 29.31 0.01 -6.11
CA ASN A 107 29.75 -0.82 -7.25
C ASN A 107 29.04 -2.16 -7.44
N MET A 108 28.13 -2.51 -6.54
CA MET A 108 27.36 -3.76 -6.60
C MET A 108 25.89 -3.49 -6.35
N ARG A 109 25.03 -4.24 -7.05
CA ARG A 109 23.58 -4.20 -6.93
C ARG A 109 22.98 -5.59 -7.01
N ILE A 110 21.97 -5.84 -6.18
CA ILE A 110 21.17 -7.06 -6.17
C ILE A 110 19.70 -6.66 -6.26
N GLU A 111 18.96 -7.20 -7.23
CA GLU A 111 17.55 -6.88 -7.49
C GLU A 111 16.71 -8.17 -7.42
N PHE A 112 15.61 -8.13 -6.68
CA PHE A 112 14.67 -9.25 -6.54
C PHE A 112 13.29 -8.79 -6.03
N ASN A 113 12.27 -9.62 -6.21
CA ASN A 113 10.97 -9.46 -5.56
C ASN A 113 10.96 -10.35 -4.29
N PRO A 114 10.82 -9.78 -3.07
CA PRO A 114 10.94 -10.51 -1.81
C PRO A 114 9.81 -11.52 -1.52
#